data_AF-A0AB40CIX0-F1
#
_entry.id   AF-A0AB40CIX0-F1
#
_cell.length_a   1.000
_cell.length_b   1.000
_cell.length_c   1.000
_cell.angle_alpha   90.00
_cell.angle_beta   90.00
_cell.angle_gamma   90.00
#
_symmetry.space_group_name_H-M   'P 1'
#
loop_
_entity.id
_entity.type
_entity.pdbx_description
1 polymer ?
#
loop_
_entity_poly.entity_id
_entity_poly.type
_entity_poly.pdbx_seq_one_letter_code
_entity_poly.pdbx_strand_id
1 'polypeptide(L)'
;MGLKNLAQANVRGQSPASGLSSKACREKMRRDRLNDKFVELGSILDPGKPPKMDKAAILSDAVHMVTQLRTDVQKLKDSNEKLHEKIKELKTEKNELRDEKQRLKAEKESLEQQVKLLNATPSFVPHPPVIPTPYVAQGQASGQKLMMPVIGYPGFPMWQFMPPADVDTSQDVESCPPVA
;
A
#
# COMPACT_ATOMS: atom_id res chain seq x y z
N MET A 1 -0.80 77.56 -67.24
CA MET A 1 -1.37 77.66 -65.88
C MET A 1 -2.10 76.37 -65.58
N GLY A 2 -1.83 75.75 -64.44
CA GLY A 2 -2.47 74.49 -64.01
C GLY A 2 -1.72 73.94 -62.82
N LEU A 3 -2.32 74.11 -61.64
CA LEU A 3 -1.70 74.02 -60.33
C LEU A 3 -1.32 72.58 -59.93
N LYS A 4 -0.22 72.54 -59.20
CA LYS A 4 0.42 71.41 -58.53
C LYS A 4 -0.51 70.89 -57.42
N ASN A 5 -0.65 69.58 -57.27
CA ASN A 5 -0.99 68.98 -55.98
C ASN A 5 -0.11 67.77 -55.72
N LEU A 6 0.85 68.00 -54.82
CA LEU A 6 1.84 67.06 -54.32
C LEU A 6 1.17 66.24 -53.22
N ALA A 7 0.91 64.96 -53.47
CA ALA A 7 0.57 64.01 -52.43
C ALA A 7 1.81 63.77 -51.56
N GLN A 8 1.97 64.57 -50.50
CA GLN A 8 2.90 64.27 -49.43
C GLN A 8 2.29 63.18 -48.55
N ALA A 9 2.65 61.93 -48.85
CA ALA A 9 2.56 60.85 -47.88
C ALA A 9 3.43 61.23 -46.67
N ASN A 10 2.77 61.61 -45.57
CA ASN A 10 3.45 61.90 -44.31
C ASN A 10 3.91 60.56 -43.69
N VAL A 11 5.07 60.09 -44.12
CA VAL A 11 5.88 59.09 -43.41
C VAL A 11 6.25 59.72 -42.06
N ARG A 12 5.41 59.50 -41.05
CA ARG A 12 5.72 59.95 -39.68
C ARG A 12 6.84 59.07 -39.15
N GLY A 13 8.05 59.57 -39.35
CA GLY A 13 9.30 58.94 -38.95
C GLY A 13 9.30 58.49 -37.51
N GLN A 14 9.68 57.23 -37.31
CA GLN A 14 10.29 56.78 -36.08
C GLN A 14 11.64 57.52 -35.95
N SER A 15 11.78 58.31 -34.90
CA SER A 15 13.06 58.81 -34.43
C SER A 15 13.38 58.12 -33.10
N PRO A 16 14.63 57.65 -32.87
CA PRO A 16 15.00 56.91 -31.68
C PRO A 16 15.29 57.90 -30.55
N ALA A 17 14.24 58.37 -29.88
CA ALA A 17 14.37 59.10 -28.61
C ALA A 17 14.18 58.11 -27.45
N SER A 18 15.29 57.46 -27.08
CA SER A 18 15.44 56.54 -25.96
C SER A 18 15.26 57.25 -24.60
N GLY A 19 14.05 57.73 -24.31
CA GLY A 19 13.74 58.33 -23.00
C GLY A 19 12.32 58.87 -22.79
N LEU A 20 11.57 59.23 -23.85
CA LEU A 20 10.25 59.86 -23.71
C LEU A 20 9.20 59.16 -24.57
N SER A 21 8.88 57.91 -24.24
CA SER A 21 7.68 57.27 -24.77
C SER A 21 6.43 58.07 -24.39
N SER A 22 5.41 58.13 -25.24
CA SER A 22 4.13 58.74 -24.85
C SER A 22 3.55 58.00 -23.63
N LYS A 23 2.83 58.70 -22.76
CA LYS A 23 2.11 58.10 -21.61
C LYS A 23 1.29 56.87 -22.04
N ALA A 24 0.66 56.94 -23.22
CA ALA A 24 -0.09 55.84 -23.81
C ALA A 24 0.77 54.61 -24.15
N CYS A 25 1.99 54.82 -24.67
CA CYS A 25 2.91 53.73 -25.00
C CYS A 25 3.40 53.00 -23.73
N ARG A 26 3.76 53.75 -22.67
CA ARG A 26 4.10 53.13 -21.39
C ARG A 26 2.95 52.30 -20.82
N GLU A 27 1.73 52.81 -20.89
CA GLU A 27 0.56 52.09 -20.40
C GLU A 27 0.22 50.85 -21.24
N LYS A 28 0.43 50.90 -22.56
CA LYS A 28 0.33 49.71 -23.41
C LYS A 28 1.31 48.64 -22.94
N MET A 29 2.59 48.98 -22.80
CA MET A 29 3.61 48.03 -22.34
C MET A 29 3.31 47.46 -20.95
N ARG A 30 2.74 48.27 -20.05
CA ARG A 30 2.31 47.80 -18.72
C ARG A 30 1.17 46.78 -18.81
N ARG A 31 0.16 47.03 -19.65
CA ARG A 31 -0.97 46.12 -19.87
C ARG A 31 -0.57 44.84 -20.58
N ASP A 32 0.32 44.93 -21.56
CA ASP A 32 0.85 43.77 -22.28
C ASP A 32 1.57 42.84 -21.29
N ARG A 33 2.50 43.37 -20.48
CA ARG A 33 3.18 42.58 -19.42
C ARG A 33 2.22 41.96 -18.41
N LEU A 34 1.16 42.67 -18.04
CA LEU A 34 0.14 42.12 -17.14
C LEU A 34 -0.63 40.98 -17.80
N ASN A 35 -1.01 41.13 -19.07
CA ASN A 35 -1.71 40.09 -19.82
C ASN A 35 -0.84 38.85 -20.01
N ASP A 36 0.46 39.01 -20.28
CA ASP A 36 1.41 37.89 -20.37
C ASP A 36 1.38 37.04 -19.10
N LYS A 37 1.29 37.68 -17.92
CA LYS A 37 1.17 36.98 -16.62
C LYS A 37 -0.16 36.25 -16.43
N PHE A 38 -1.26 36.77 -16.95
CA PHE A 38 -2.53 36.05 -16.95
C PHE A 38 -2.50 34.83 -17.86
N VAL A 39 -1.87 34.94 -19.04
CA VAL A 39 -1.70 33.82 -19.97
C VAL A 39 -0.82 32.73 -19.37
N GLU A 40 0.33 33.12 -18.79
CA GLU A 40 1.23 32.20 -18.08
C GLU A 40 0.51 31.49 -16.94
N LEU A 41 -0.19 32.22 -16.07
CA LEU A 41 -0.97 31.64 -14.97
C LEU A 41 -2.05 30.68 -15.49
N GLY A 42 -2.80 31.06 -16.53
CA GLY A 42 -3.81 30.19 -17.15
C GLY A 42 -3.22 28.86 -17.65
N SER A 43 -2.02 28.88 -18.22
CA SER A 43 -1.33 27.67 -18.69
C SER A 43 -0.87 26.74 -17.57
N ILE A 44 -0.52 27.30 -16.40
CA ILE A 44 -0.16 26.51 -15.20
C ILE A 44 -1.41 25.86 -14.60
N LEU A 45 -2.53 26.59 -14.59
CA LEU A 45 -3.79 26.13 -13.99
C LEU A 45 -4.46 25.01 -14.78
N ASP A 46 -4.33 25.01 -16.11
CA ASP A 46 -5.01 24.05 -16.98
C ASP A 46 -4.08 23.61 -18.12
N PRO A 47 -3.06 22.78 -17.80
CA PRO A 47 -2.09 22.32 -18.80
C PRO A 47 -2.79 21.60 -19.96
N GLY A 48 -2.46 21.98 -21.19
CA GLY A 48 -2.98 21.34 -22.40
C GLY A 48 -4.32 21.90 -22.92
N LYS A 49 -4.93 22.87 -22.22
CA LYS A 49 -6.11 23.59 -22.74
C LYS A 49 -5.71 24.92 -23.39
N PRO A 50 -6.53 25.42 -24.35
CA PRO A 50 -6.32 26.75 -24.91
C PRO A 50 -6.29 27.82 -23.81
N PRO A 51 -5.51 28.91 -23.98
CA PRO A 51 -5.41 29.97 -22.98
C PRO A 51 -6.78 30.55 -22.63
N LYS A 52 -7.14 30.47 -21.35
CA LYS A 52 -8.34 31.14 -20.81
C LYS A 52 -8.16 32.66 -20.95
N MET A 53 -9.21 33.37 -21.37
CA MET A 53 -9.18 34.83 -21.53
C MET A 53 -9.89 35.58 -20.40
N ASP A 54 -10.71 34.89 -19.61
CA ASP A 54 -11.41 35.49 -18.47
C ASP A 54 -10.48 35.59 -17.25
N LYS A 55 -10.15 36.83 -16.88
CA LYS A 55 -9.28 37.15 -15.75
C LYS A 55 -9.89 36.77 -14.40
N ALA A 56 -11.20 36.86 -14.24
CA ALA A 56 -11.86 36.52 -12.98
C ALA A 56 -11.78 35.00 -12.75
N ALA A 57 -12.13 34.22 -13.78
CA ALA A 57 -12.03 32.76 -13.74
C ALA A 57 -10.59 32.30 -13.45
N ILE A 58 -9.57 32.87 -14.11
CA ILE A 58 -8.16 32.54 -13.85
C ILE A 58 -7.78 32.76 -12.38
N LEU A 59 -8.22 33.88 -11.79
CA LEU A 59 -7.91 34.18 -10.38
C LEU A 59 -8.65 33.22 -9.43
N SER A 60 -9.93 32.95 -9.70
CA SER A 60 -10.72 31.99 -8.91
C SER A 60 -10.11 30.59 -8.96
N ASP A 61 -9.74 30.11 -10.15
CA ASP A 61 -9.09 28.81 -10.36
C ASP A 61 -7.75 28.76 -9.61
N ALA A 62 -6.96 29.84 -9.65
CA ALA A 62 -5.69 29.90 -8.93
C ALA A 62 -5.84 29.81 -7.41
N VAL A 63 -6.80 30.56 -6.85
CA VAL A 63 -7.11 30.51 -5.41
C VAL A 63 -7.56 29.10 -5.02
N HIS A 64 -8.44 28.49 -5.83
CA HIS A 64 -8.92 27.14 -5.58
C HIS A 64 -7.77 26.12 -5.62
N MET A 65 -6.96 26.11 -6.67
CA MET A 65 -5.85 25.18 -6.84
C MET A 65 -4.81 25.31 -5.73
N VAL A 66 -4.43 26.54 -5.34
CA VAL A 66 -3.49 26.74 -4.22
C VAL A 66 -4.06 26.23 -2.90
N THR A 67 -5.36 26.40 -2.67
CA THR A 67 -6.02 25.89 -1.47
C THR A 67 -6.03 24.36 -1.45
N GLN A 68 -6.42 23.75 -2.57
CA GLN A 68 -6.43 22.30 -2.74
C GLN A 68 -5.03 21.70 -2.54
N LEU A 69 -4.00 22.25 -3.19
CA LEU A 69 -2.62 21.78 -3.04
C LEU A 69 -2.12 21.89 -1.60
N ARG A 70 -2.50 22.94 -0.85
CA ARG A 70 -2.15 23.06 0.58
C ARG A 70 -2.81 21.97 1.41
N THR A 71 -4.09 21.68 1.15
CA THR A 71 -4.81 20.59 1.81
C THR A 71 -4.18 19.23 1.48
N ASP A 72 -3.82 18.98 0.24
CA ASP A 72 -3.22 17.71 -0.18
C ASP A 72 -1.81 17.53 0.39
N VAL A 73 -1.01 18.59 0.45
CA VAL A 73 0.29 18.59 1.13
C VAL A 73 0.12 18.25 2.62
N GLN A 74 -0.89 18.79 3.30
CA GLN A 74 -1.13 18.47 4.71
C GLN A 74 -1.53 17.00 4.89
N LYS A 75 -2.47 16.50 4.09
CA LYS A 75 -2.89 15.09 4.13
C LYS A 75 -1.73 14.13 3.86
N LEU A 76 -0.87 14.46 2.90
CA LEU A 76 0.32 13.66 2.58
C LEU A 76 1.32 13.65 3.75
N LYS A 77 1.52 14.79 4.44
CA LYS A 77 2.34 14.85 5.65
C LYS A 77 1.76 13.96 6.75
N ASP A 78 0.48 14.11 7.06
CA ASP A 78 -0.20 13.33 8.11
C ASP A 78 -0.12 11.82 7.80
N SER A 79 -0.37 11.42 6.55
CA SER A 79 -0.25 10.02 6.12
C SER A 79 1.18 9.50 6.21
N ASN A 80 2.18 10.33 5.87
CA ASN A 80 3.57 9.94 5.94
C ASN A 80 4.03 9.77 7.40
N GLU A 81 3.60 10.65 8.30
CA GLU A 81 3.84 10.53 9.75
C GLU A 81 3.21 9.24 10.29
N LYS A 82 1.94 8.99 9.97
CA LYS A 82 1.24 7.75 10.35
C LYS A 82 1.93 6.48 9.85
N LEU A 83 2.46 6.50 8.61
CA LEU A 83 3.24 5.37 8.08
C LEU A 83 4.55 5.16 8.84
N HIS A 84 5.26 6.24 9.21
CA HIS A 84 6.46 6.14 10.03
C HIS A 84 6.18 5.58 11.42
N GLU A 85 5.08 5.99 12.05
CA GLU A 85 4.62 5.42 13.31
C GLU A 85 4.34 3.92 13.16
N LYS A 86 3.61 3.52 12.12
CA LYS A 86 3.32 2.10 11.89
C LYS A 86 4.57 1.27 11.63
N ILE A 87 5.54 1.82 10.90
CA ILE A 87 6.84 1.17 10.69
C ILE A 87 7.58 0.99 12.02
N LYS A 88 7.53 1.99 12.90
CA LYS A 88 8.17 1.92 14.21
C LYS A 88 7.51 0.87 15.09
N GLU A 89 6.17 0.84 15.16
CA GLU A 89 5.41 -0.18 15.87
C GLU A 89 5.77 -1.59 15.40
N LEU A 90 5.70 -1.83 14.08
CA LEU A 90 6.00 -3.14 13.49
C LEU A 90 7.45 -3.57 13.73
N LYS A 91 8.40 -2.63 13.78
CA LYS A 91 9.79 -2.93 14.14
C LYS A 91 9.91 -3.39 15.59
N THR A 92 9.20 -2.75 16.51
CA THR A 92 9.15 -3.14 17.92
C THR A 92 8.51 -4.52 18.08
N GLU A 93 7.31 -4.72 17.53
CA GLU A 93 6.59 -6.00 17.60
C GLU A 93 7.41 -7.16 17.00
N LYS A 94 8.05 -6.94 15.86
CA LYS A 94 8.96 -7.93 15.25
C LYS A 94 10.13 -8.29 16.16
N ASN A 95 10.65 -7.35 16.94
CA ASN A 95 11.74 -7.63 17.89
C ASN A 95 11.21 -8.41 19.10
N GLU A 96 10.09 -8.00 19.68
CA GLU A 96 9.44 -8.71 20.79
C GLU A 96 9.11 -10.17 20.43
N LEU A 97 8.57 -10.42 19.23
CA LEU A 97 8.34 -11.78 18.73
C LEU A 97 9.64 -12.59 18.57
N ARG A 98 10.76 -11.93 18.26
CA ARG A 98 12.07 -12.58 18.17
C ARG A 98 12.55 -13.03 19.55
N ASP A 99 12.42 -12.15 20.54
CA ASP A 99 12.82 -12.42 21.92
C ASP A 99 11.94 -13.51 22.53
N GLU A 100 10.63 -13.45 22.30
CA GLU A 100 9.66 -14.48 22.67
C GLU A 100 10.02 -15.85 22.08
N LYS A 101 10.28 -15.88 20.77
CA LYS A 101 10.67 -17.11 20.07
C LYS A 101 11.95 -17.71 20.64
N GLN A 102 12.94 -16.89 20.98
CA GLN A 102 14.18 -17.37 21.58
C GLN A 102 13.96 -17.94 22.97
N ARG A 103 13.14 -17.26 23.80
CA ARG A 103 12.80 -17.72 25.14
C ARG A 103 12.07 -19.06 25.13
N LEU A 104 11.04 -19.20 24.29
CA LEU A 104 10.30 -20.45 24.12
C LEU A 104 11.18 -21.58 23.59
N LYS A 105 12.14 -21.27 22.70
CA LYS A 105 13.10 -22.28 22.22
C LYS A 105 13.98 -22.81 23.35
N ALA A 106 14.47 -21.93 24.22
CA ALA A 106 15.30 -22.30 25.36
C ALA A 106 14.50 -23.12 26.40
N GLU A 107 13.26 -22.71 26.70
CA GLU A 107 12.37 -23.43 27.60
C GLU A 107 12.01 -24.82 27.06
N LYS A 108 11.69 -24.91 25.75
CA LYS A 108 11.45 -26.18 25.07
C LYS A 108 12.65 -27.12 25.20
N GLU A 109 13.86 -26.64 24.92
CA GLU A 109 15.07 -27.46 25.02
C GLU A 109 15.31 -27.95 26.47
N SER A 110 15.07 -27.10 27.45
CA SER A 110 15.17 -27.48 28.87
C SER A 110 14.15 -28.56 29.26
N LEU A 111 12.90 -28.44 28.81
CA LEU A 111 11.86 -29.44 29.07
C LEU A 111 12.16 -30.76 28.36
N GLU A 112 12.62 -30.73 27.11
CA GLU A 112 13.04 -31.93 26.37
C GLU A 112 14.19 -32.66 27.08
N GLN A 113 15.15 -31.93 27.66
CA GLN A 113 16.21 -32.51 28.47
C GLN A 113 15.66 -33.16 29.76
N GLN A 114 14.74 -32.49 30.47
CA GLN A 114 14.09 -33.05 31.66
C GLN A 114 13.32 -34.34 31.34
N VAL A 115 12.52 -34.35 30.27
CA VAL A 115 11.78 -35.54 29.80
C VAL A 115 12.74 -36.67 29.41
N LYS A 116 13.85 -36.35 28.73
CA LYS A 116 14.85 -37.36 28.34
C LYS A 116 15.51 -38.00 29.56
N LEU A 117 15.82 -37.22 30.59
CA LEU A 117 16.36 -37.74 31.86
C LEU A 117 15.34 -38.63 32.60
N LEU A 118 14.08 -38.20 32.66
CA LEU A 118 13.00 -38.98 33.27
C LEU A 118 12.80 -40.32 32.54
N ASN A 119 12.77 -40.31 31.20
CA ASN A 119 12.58 -41.52 30.40
C ASN A 119 13.84 -42.40 30.29
N ALA A 120 15.02 -41.88 30.62
CA ALA A 120 16.26 -42.65 30.69
C ALA A 120 16.43 -43.41 32.02
N THR A 121 15.57 -43.17 33.01
CA THR A 121 15.52 -44.07 34.19
C THR A 121 14.87 -45.40 33.77
N PRO A 122 15.54 -46.55 33.97
CA PRO A 122 14.95 -47.84 33.65
C PRO A 122 13.78 -48.04 34.60
N SER A 123 12.56 -47.90 34.10
CA SER A 123 11.38 -48.30 34.83
C SER A 123 11.41 -49.82 34.95
N PHE A 124 11.99 -50.31 36.05
CA PHE A 124 11.97 -51.72 36.44
C PHE A 124 10.58 -52.05 36.98
N VAL A 125 9.56 -51.91 36.12
CA VAL A 125 8.22 -52.38 36.42
C VAL A 125 8.15 -53.81 35.89
N PRO A 126 7.99 -54.84 36.74
CA PRO A 126 7.78 -56.20 36.25
C PRO A 126 6.50 -56.20 35.42
N HIS A 127 6.62 -56.44 34.11
CA HIS A 127 5.47 -56.75 33.29
C HIS A 127 4.80 -58.01 33.87
N PRO A 128 3.50 -57.97 34.25
CA PRO A 128 2.79 -59.19 34.56
C PRO A 128 2.77 -60.08 33.29
N PRO A 129 2.99 -61.40 33.43
CA PRO A 129 3.10 -62.29 32.29
C PRO A 129 1.81 -62.26 31.47
N VAL A 130 2.00 -62.11 30.15
CA VAL A 130 0.96 -62.26 29.14
C VAL A 130 0.43 -63.69 29.22
N ILE A 131 -0.83 -63.85 29.61
CA ILE A 131 -1.56 -65.10 29.45
C ILE A 131 -2.08 -65.13 28.00
N PRO A 132 -1.66 -66.09 27.14
CA PRO A 132 -2.22 -66.22 25.81
C PRO A 132 -3.66 -66.76 25.93
N THR A 133 -4.63 -65.99 25.47
CA THR A 133 -5.99 -66.48 25.22
C THR A 133 -5.97 -67.33 23.94
N PRO A 134 -6.44 -68.59 23.97
CA PRO A 134 -6.56 -69.39 22.76
C PRO A 134 -7.82 -68.94 22.02
N TYR A 135 -7.68 -68.07 21.02
CA TYR A 135 -8.75 -67.88 20.04
C TYR A 135 -8.53 -68.85 18.88
N VAL A 136 -9.61 -69.57 18.58
CA VAL A 136 -9.65 -70.70 17.66
C VAL A 136 -9.51 -70.20 16.22
N ALA A 137 -8.69 -70.90 15.44
CA ALA A 137 -8.47 -70.66 14.04
C ALA A 137 -9.71 -70.99 13.19
N GLN A 138 -9.99 -70.18 12.17
CA GLN A 138 -10.60 -70.65 10.92
C GLN A 138 -10.34 -69.66 9.77
N GLY A 139 -9.71 -70.14 8.70
CA GLY A 139 -9.78 -69.52 7.36
C GLY A 139 -8.44 -69.21 6.69
N GLN A 140 -7.92 -70.17 5.92
CA GLN A 140 -6.85 -70.00 4.94
C GLN A 140 -7.34 -69.15 3.74
N ALA A 141 -6.47 -68.30 3.17
CA ALA A 141 -6.28 -68.20 1.72
C ALA A 141 -5.06 -67.33 1.35
N SER A 142 -4.08 -68.01 0.74
CA SER A 142 -3.11 -67.59 -0.27
C SER A 142 -3.12 -66.15 -0.80
N GLY A 143 -1.91 -65.58 -0.94
CA GLY A 143 -1.60 -64.65 -2.03
C GLY A 143 -0.80 -63.44 -1.59
N GLN A 144 0.52 -63.57 -1.61
CA GLN A 144 1.43 -62.43 -1.50
C GLN A 144 1.18 -61.45 -2.66
N LYS A 145 0.59 -60.29 -2.37
CA LYS A 145 0.88 -59.04 -3.07
C LYS A 145 1.04 -57.94 -2.04
N LEU A 146 2.26 -57.42 -2.00
CA LEU A 146 2.68 -56.26 -1.23
C LEU A 146 1.81 -55.05 -1.61
N MET A 147 0.72 -54.82 -0.87
CA MET A 147 0.15 -53.49 -0.73
C MET A 147 0.91 -52.80 0.39
N MET A 148 1.84 -51.92 0.03
CA MET A 148 2.35 -50.96 1.00
C MET A 148 1.16 -50.13 1.49
N PRO A 149 0.87 -50.08 2.80
CA PRO A 149 0.04 -49.01 3.31
C PRO A 149 0.84 -47.73 3.07
N VAL A 150 0.24 -46.82 2.31
CA VAL A 150 0.70 -45.44 2.21
C VAL A 150 0.96 -44.97 3.63
N ILE A 151 2.22 -44.70 3.97
CA ILE A 151 2.59 -43.96 5.18
C ILE A 151 2.13 -42.53 4.92
N GLY A 152 0.82 -42.31 5.07
CA GLY A 152 0.29 -41.01 5.42
C GLY A 152 0.88 -40.72 6.80
N TYR A 153 1.56 -39.59 6.91
CA TYR A 153 1.87 -38.98 8.20
C TYR A 153 0.71 -39.24 9.18
N PRO A 154 0.95 -39.64 10.44
CA PRO A 154 -0.09 -39.56 11.45
C PRO A 154 -0.34 -38.07 11.72
N GLY A 155 -1.10 -37.45 10.81
CA GLY A 155 -1.71 -36.17 11.02
C GLY A 155 -2.77 -36.38 12.07
N PHE A 156 -2.41 -36.18 13.33
CA PHE A 156 -3.38 -35.87 14.36
C PHE A 156 -4.17 -34.67 13.86
N PRO A 157 -5.46 -34.79 13.55
CA PRO A 157 -6.25 -33.62 13.20
C PRO A 157 -6.41 -32.81 14.49
N MET A 158 -5.86 -31.59 14.51
CA MET A 158 -6.03 -30.68 15.65
C MET A 158 -7.51 -30.39 15.99
N TRP A 159 -8.41 -30.70 15.07
CA TRP A 159 -9.86 -30.56 15.21
C TRP A 159 -10.49 -31.52 16.22
N GLN A 160 -9.81 -32.58 16.65
CA GLN A 160 -10.36 -33.53 17.63
C GLN A 160 -10.44 -32.98 19.07
N PHE A 161 -9.85 -31.80 19.32
CA PHE A 161 -9.75 -31.19 20.65
C PHE A 161 -10.45 -29.82 20.78
N MET A 162 -11.23 -29.37 19.79
CA MET A 162 -12.01 -28.14 19.93
C MET A 162 -13.44 -28.43 20.39
N PRO A 163 -13.93 -27.78 21.48
CA PRO A 163 -15.34 -27.83 21.86
C PRO A 163 -16.23 -27.33 20.71
N PRO A 164 -17.41 -27.92 20.46
CA PRO A 164 -18.32 -27.50 19.38
C PRO A 164 -18.76 -26.03 19.40
N ALA A 165 -18.56 -25.32 20.52
CA ALA A 165 -18.88 -23.91 20.67
C ALA A 165 -17.88 -22.96 19.97
N ASP A 166 -16.68 -23.43 19.63
CA ASP A 166 -15.61 -22.60 19.06
C ASP A 166 -15.51 -22.73 17.53
N VAL A 167 -16.36 -23.55 16.91
CA VAL A 167 -16.45 -23.71 15.45
C VAL A 167 -17.66 -22.92 14.96
N ASP A 168 -17.54 -21.59 14.97
CA ASP A 168 -18.54 -20.70 14.37
C ASP A 168 -18.23 -20.48 12.88
N THR A 169 -18.80 -21.34 12.04
CA THR A 169 -18.71 -21.22 10.57
C THR A 169 -19.78 -20.28 9.99
N SER A 170 -20.52 -19.53 10.81
CA SER A 170 -21.62 -18.68 10.32
C SER A 170 -21.16 -17.54 9.41
N GLN A 171 -19.89 -17.13 9.48
CA GLN A 171 -19.33 -16.06 8.64
C GLN A 171 -18.54 -16.52 7.41
N ASP A 172 -18.39 -17.84 7.21
CA ASP A 172 -17.58 -18.35 6.08
C ASP A 172 -18.26 -18.10 4.71
N VAL A 173 -19.58 -17.90 4.71
CA VAL A 173 -20.37 -17.57 3.51
C VAL A 173 -20.20 -16.12 3.04
N GLU A 174 -19.77 -15.19 3.90
CA GLU A 174 -19.55 -13.78 3.54
C GLU A 174 -18.20 -13.53 2.85
N SER A 175 -17.25 -14.46 2.99
CA SER A 175 -15.90 -14.33 2.41
C SER A 175 -15.72 -15.00 1.05
N CYS A 176 -16.74 -15.72 0.56
CA CYS A 176 -16.74 -16.28 -0.80
C CYS A 176 -17.26 -15.24 -1.82
N PRO A 177 -16.44 -14.77 -2.77
CA PRO A 177 -16.94 -13.91 -3.84
C PRO A 177 -17.93 -14.69 -4.74
N PRO A 178 -18.97 -14.04 -5.29
CA PRO A 178 -19.97 -14.71 -6.11
C PRO A 178 -19.31 -15.37 -7.33
N VAL A 179 -19.52 -16.67 -7.46
CA VAL A 179 -19.21 -17.41 -8.70
C VAL A 179 -20.14 -16.85 -9.80
N ALA A 180 -19.52 -16.46 -10.91
CA ALA A 180 -20.13 -15.80 -12.06
C ALA A 180 -21.29 -16.59 -12.70
#